data_AF-L1LB96-F1
#
_entry.id   AF-L1LB96-F1
#
_cell.length_a   1.000
_cell.length_b   1.000
_cell.length_c   1.000
_cell.angle_alpha   90.00
_cell.angle_beta   90.00
_cell.angle_gamma   90.00
#
_symmetry.space_group_name_H-M   'P 1'
#
loop_
_entity.id
_entity.type
_entity.pdbx_description
1 polymer ?
#
loop_
_entity_poly.entity_id
_entity_poly.type
_entity_poly.pdbx_seq_one_letter_code
_entity_poly.pdbx_strand_id
1 'polypeptide(L)'
;MVRPEESIRKVVKENTNIWTGFIDHSRSGGDRPTVPYIEKRFYCVTFLKNGEPKAILVKVDDAHGSYKDKTGCRGKPGWSNTSTYNYTKKLETLKINTDPPKKFTLDISSLKEDERFKLVKEEKNGVTTHFFATKQGHSIENIMDGETKICELNESFGSFLCEVHSKGDHKLVRVHAEQRYIITFGWYEKSSGTWTAIKEKEFFKKLDEL
;
A
#
# COMPACT_ATOMS: atom_id res chain seq x y z
N MET A 1 20.68 4.55 -4.63
CA MET A 1 19.87 4.73 -5.85
C MET A 1 19.38 3.37 -6.31
N VAL A 2 18.14 3.02 -5.94
CA VAL A 2 17.44 1.90 -6.56
C VAL A 2 17.20 2.27 -8.03
N ARG A 3 17.43 1.34 -8.96
CA ARG A 3 17.35 1.66 -10.39
C ARG A 3 15.90 1.59 -10.87
N PRO A 4 15.49 2.40 -11.87
CA PRO A 4 14.18 2.36 -12.54
C PRO A 4 13.73 0.99 -13.08
N GLU A 5 14.66 0.03 -13.14
CA GLU A 5 14.45 -1.33 -13.60
C GLU A 5 13.58 -2.17 -12.64
N GLU A 6 13.40 -1.72 -11.39
CA GLU A 6 12.63 -2.43 -10.36
C GLU A 6 11.14 -2.04 -10.29
N SER A 7 10.66 -1.11 -11.12
CA SER A 7 9.24 -0.72 -11.13
C SER A 7 8.33 -1.88 -11.59
N ILE A 8 7.22 -2.12 -10.88
CA ILE A 8 6.25 -3.17 -11.25
C ILE A 8 5.56 -2.78 -12.56
N ARG A 9 5.88 -3.52 -13.64
CA ARG A 9 5.36 -3.28 -15.00
C ARG A 9 4.11 -4.08 -15.33
N LYS A 10 3.81 -5.13 -14.56
CA LYS A 10 2.65 -5.99 -14.78
C LYS A 10 2.24 -6.73 -13.51
N VAL A 11 0.96 -7.01 -13.39
CA VAL A 11 0.39 -7.99 -12.45
C VAL A 11 -0.09 -9.17 -13.26
N VAL A 12 0.40 -10.37 -12.94
CA VAL A 12 0.09 -11.60 -13.66
C VAL A 12 -0.50 -12.62 -12.70
N LYS A 13 -1.58 -13.31 -13.09
CA LYS A 13 -2.12 -14.51 -12.43
C LYS A 13 -2.15 -15.64 -13.45
N GLU A 14 -1.50 -16.76 -13.16
CA GLU A 14 -1.56 -17.99 -13.98
C GLU A 14 -1.33 -17.69 -15.49
N ASN A 15 -0.26 -16.94 -15.78
CA ASN A 15 0.11 -16.48 -17.13
C ASN A 15 -0.86 -15.49 -17.82
N THR A 16 -1.91 -15.05 -17.13
CA THR A 16 -2.81 -14.00 -17.61
C THR A 16 -2.38 -12.64 -17.05
N ASN A 17 -2.09 -11.69 -17.94
CA ASN A 17 -1.84 -10.30 -17.56
C ASN A 17 -3.15 -9.68 -17.05
N ILE A 18 -3.21 -9.40 -15.75
CA ILE A 18 -4.34 -8.73 -15.10
C ILE A 18 -4.23 -7.22 -15.29
N TRP A 19 -3.01 -6.71 -15.15
CA TRP A 19 -2.69 -5.30 -15.30
C TRP A 19 -1.32 -5.17 -15.96
N THR A 20 -1.19 -4.15 -16.82
CA THR A 20 0.09 -3.72 -17.38
C THR A 20 0.24 -2.25 -17.09
N GLY A 21 1.42 -1.86 -16.62
CA GLY A 21 1.76 -0.46 -16.42
C GLY A 21 1.75 0.28 -17.74
N PHE A 22 1.08 1.43 -17.76
CA PHE A 22 1.14 2.32 -18.90
C PHE A 22 2.58 2.84 -19.02
N ILE A 23 3.27 2.42 -20.07
CA ILE A 23 4.40 3.20 -20.59
C ILE A 23 3.75 4.29 -21.43
N ASP A 24 3.80 5.53 -20.95
CA ASP A 24 3.32 6.65 -21.75
C ASP A 24 4.30 6.86 -22.91
N HIS A 25 4.02 6.22 -24.04
CA HIS A 25 4.69 6.50 -25.31
C HIS A 25 3.99 7.64 -26.08
N SER A 26 2.93 8.25 -25.52
CA SER A 26 2.08 9.20 -26.27
C SER A 26 2.59 10.64 -26.29
N ARG A 27 3.78 10.91 -25.72
CA ARG A 27 4.40 12.26 -25.71
C ARG A 27 5.70 12.38 -26.51
N SER A 28 6.07 11.38 -27.31
CA SER A 28 7.23 11.47 -28.22
C SER A 28 6.89 12.17 -29.53
N GLY A 29 6.21 13.32 -29.44
CA GLY A 29 5.89 14.20 -30.55
C GLY A 29 6.05 15.65 -30.12
N GLY A 30 7.28 16.16 -30.22
CA GLY A 30 7.65 17.55 -29.97
C GLY A 30 8.71 17.71 -28.89
N ASP A 31 9.73 18.53 -29.19
CA ASP A 31 10.87 18.91 -28.35
C ASP A 31 10.46 19.43 -26.97
N ARG A 32 10.09 18.53 -26.07
CA ARG A 32 10.02 18.78 -24.64
C ARG A 32 11.06 17.89 -23.97
N PRO A 33 11.81 18.42 -22.99
CA PRO A 33 12.84 17.67 -22.31
C PRO A 33 12.26 16.35 -21.82
N THR A 34 12.95 15.25 -22.12
CA THR A 34 12.65 13.92 -21.60
C THR A 34 12.47 14.02 -20.10
N VAL A 35 11.21 13.97 -19.63
CA VAL A 35 10.93 13.97 -18.20
C VAL A 35 11.55 12.68 -17.67
N PRO A 36 12.53 12.74 -16.76
CA PRO A 36 13.18 11.55 -16.26
C PRO A 36 12.11 10.62 -15.69
N TYR A 37 12.24 9.32 -15.96
CA TYR A 37 11.32 8.30 -15.49
C TYR A 37 11.19 8.41 -13.96
N ILE A 38 10.06 8.91 -13.50
CA ILE A 38 9.72 8.94 -12.08
C ILE A 38 9.35 7.49 -11.74
N GLU A 39 10.01 6.89 -10.75
CA GLU A 39 9.63 5.59 -10.21
C GLU A 39 8.12 5.62 -9.92
N LYS A 40 7.38 4.75 -10.61
CA LYS A 40 5.93 4.67 -10.44
C LYS A 40 5.64 3.90 -9.18
N ARG A 41 5.08 4.58 -8.18
CA ARG A 41 4.80 3.99 -6.87
C ARG A 41 3.65 3.03 -7.01
N PHE A 42 3.90 1.75 -6.78
CA PHE A 42 2.94 0.69 -7.06
C PHE A 42 2.41 0.08 -5.77
N TYR A 43 1.10 -0.06 -5.69
CA TYR A 43 0.42 -0.72 -4.60
C TYR A 43 -0.64 -1.67 -5.16
N CYS A 44 -0.67 -2.92 -4.69
CA CYS A 44 -1.61 -3.93 -5.16
C CYS A 44 -2.21 -4.71 -3.99
N VAL A 45 -3.55 -4.76 -3.93
CA VAL A 45 -4.29 -5.63 -3.01
C VAL A 45 -5.08 -6.62 -3.81
N THR A 46 -4.91 -7.90 -3.49
CA THR A 46 -5.72 -8.97 -4.04
C THR A 46 -6.77 -9.39 -3.01
N PHE A 47 -8.05 -9.29 -3.38
CA PHE A 47 -9.17 -9.75 -2.59
C PHE A 47 -9.51 -11.18 -2.99
N LEU A 48 -9.36 -12.09 -2.04
CA LEU A 48 -9.63 -13.51 -2.21
C LEU A 48 -11.05 -13.85 -1.72
N LYS A 49 -11.73 -14.77 -2.41
CA LYS A 49 -12.94 -15.44 -1.92
C LYS A 49 -12.73 -16.94 -2.07
N ASN A 50 -12.79 -17.68 -0.97
CA ASN A 50 -12.51 -19.12 -0.92
C ASN A 50 -11.13 -19.47 -1.50
N GLY A 51 -10.09 -18.71 -1.14
CA GLY A 51 -8.72 -18.90 -1.65
C GLY A 51 -8.47 -18.35 -3.06
N GLU A 52 -9.53 -18.02 -3.81
CA GLU A 52 -9.41 -17.56 -5.20
C GLU A 52 -9.45 -16.02 -5.33
N PRO A 53 -8.53 -15.40 -6.08
CA PRO A 53 -8.61 -14.00 -6.46
C PRO A 53 -9.92 -13.64 -7.15
N LYS A 54 -10.69 -12.71 -6.56
CA LYS A 54 -11.94 -12.19 -7.12
C LYS A 54 -11.89 -10.71 -7.48
N ALA A 55 -11.05 -9.94 -6.81
CA ALA A 55 -10.78 -8.57 -7.19
C ALA A 55 -9.33 -8.20 -6.91
N ILE A 56 -8.81 -7.24 -7.68
CA ILE A 56 -7.48 -6.68 -7.51
C ILE A 56 -7.61 -5.17 -7.57
N LEU A 57 -7.13 -4.50 -6.53
CA LEU A 57 -7.00 -3.05 -6.48
C LEU A 57 -5.54 -2.70 -6.74
N VAL A 58 -5.30 -1.88 -7.75
CA VAL A 58 -3.98 -1.37 -8.12
C VAL A 58 -3.98 0.14 -7.96
N LYS A 59 -3.02 0.69 -7.23
CA LYS A 59 -2.73 2.12 -7.18
C LYS A 59 -1.33 2.34 -7.73
N VAL A 60 -1.21 3.25 -8.70
CA VAL A 60 0.06 3.66 -9.32
C VAL A 60 0.13 5.18 -9.29
N ASP A 61 0.97 5.74 -8.43
CA ASP A 61 1.00 7.18 -8.14
C ASP A 61 -0.42 7.72 -7.83
N ASP A 62 -0.86 8.77 -8.54
CA ASP A 62 -2.22 9.34 -8.45
C ASP A 62 -3.27 8.54 -9.25
N ALA A 63 -2.87 7.50 -9.96
CA ALA A 63 -3.79 6.67 -10.75
C ALA A 63 -4.31 5.48 -9.93
N HIS A 64 -5.63 5.26 -10.02
CA HIS A 64 -6.32 4.15 -9.37
C HIS A 64 -6.95 3.23 -10.42
N GLY A 65 -6.70 1.93 -10.31
CA GLY A 65 -7.31 0.89 -11.12
C GLY A 65 -7.92 -0.20 -10.24
N SER A 66 -9.11 -0.67 -10.59
CA SER A 66 -9.73 -1.81 -9.90
C SER A 66 -10.15 -2.84 -10.94
N TYR A 67 -9.88 -4.11 -10.66
CA TYR A 67 -10.06 -5.23 -11.58
C TYR A 67 -10.89 -6.31 -10.89
N LYS A 68 -11.85 -6.90 -11.60
CA LYS A 68 -12.68 -8.00 -11.09
C LYS A 68 -12.70 -9.17 -12.07
N ASP A 69 -12.75 -10.37 -11.52
CA ASP A 69 -12.99 -11.61 -12.26
C ASP A 69 -14.43 -11.62 -12.84
N LYS A 70 -14.57 -11.93 -14.13
CA LYS A 70 -15.83 -12.00 -14.89
C LYS A 70 -16.41 -13.42 -15.03
N THR A 71 -15.93 -14.41 -14.29
CA THR A 71 -16.43 -15.79 -14.38
C THR A 71 -17.98 -15.86 -14.42
N GLY A 72 -18.53 -16.29 -15.56
CA GLY A 72 -19.91 -16.77 -15.68
C GLY A 72 -21.00 -15.87 -16.29
N CYS A 73 -20.76 -14.62 -16.71
CA CYS A 73 -21.84 -13.78 -17.29
C CYS A 73 -21.58 -13.32 -18.73
N ARG A 74 -22.18 -14.04 -19.71
CA ARG A 74 -22.29 -13.75 -21.17
C ARG A 74 -21.03 -13.19 -21.86
N GLY A 75 -19.84 -13.48 -21.32
CA GLY A 75 -18.56 -13.03 -21.84
C GLY A 75 -17.47 -14.05 -21.56
N LYS A 76 -16.37 -13.98 -22.32
CA LYS A 76 -15.20 -14.83 -22.11
C LYS A 76 -14.68 -14.67 -20.67
N PRO A 77 -14.21 -15.75 -20.02
CA PRO A 77 -13.50 -15.67 -18.75
C PRO A 77 -12.38 -14.64 -18.82
N GLY A 78 -12.18 -13.86 -17.75
CA GLY A 78 -11.12 -12.87 -17.71
C GLY A 78 -11.35 -11.76 -16.70
N TRP A 79 -10.41 -10.82 -16.67
CA TRP A 79 -10.44 -9.66 -15.79
C TRP A 79 -10.93 -8.43 -16.54
N SER A 80 -11.66 -7.56 -15.86
CA SER A 80 -12.03 -6.26 -16.42
C SER A 80 -11.78 -5.13 -15.45
N ASN A 81 -11.32 -4.01 -15.98
CA ASN A 81 -11.31 -2.75 -15.26
C ASN A 81 -12.76 -2.41 -14.85
N THR A 82 -12.96 -2.17 -13.56
CA THR A 82 -14.21 -1.66 -13.03
C THR A 82 -14.09 -0.16 -12.84
N SER A 83 -15.10 0.60 -13.32
CA SER A 83 -15.19 2.04 -13.12
C SER A 83 -14.78 2.45 -11.70
N THR A 84 -13.90 3.44 -11.61
CA THR A 84 -13.37 4.02 -10.36
C THR A 84 -14.46 4.54 -9.42
N TYR A 85 -15.67 4.79 -9.92
CA TYR A 85 -16.79 5.27 -9.11
C TYR A 85 -17.58 4.17 -8.38
N ASN A 86 -17.53 2.91 -8.83
CA ASN A 86 -18.43 1.86 -8.33
C ASN A 86 -17.70 0.59 -7.85
N TYR A 87 -16.38 0.60 -7.74
CA TYR A 87 -15.63 -0.58 -7.33
C TYR A 87 -15.86 -0.93 -5.85
N THR A 88 -16.07 0.06 -4.98
CA THR A 88 -16.32 -0.14 -3.54
C THR A 88 -17.53 -1.04 -3.30
N LYS A 89 -18.69 -0.73 -3.90
CA LYS A 89 -19.91 -1.57 -3.87
C LYS A 89 -19.65 -3.00 -4.36
N LYS A 90 -18.79 -3.16 -5.38
CA LYS A 90 -18.43 -4.48 -5.91
C LYS A 90 -17.53 -5.27 -4.95
N LEU A 91 -16.64 -4.60 -4.23
CA LEU A 91 -15.79 -5.21 -3.21
C LEU A 91 -16.62 -5.59 -1.96
N GLU A 92 -17.65 -4.82 -1.61
CA GLU A 92 -18.58 -5.19 -0.53
C GLU A 92 -19.22 -6.56 -0.75
N THR A 93 -19.57 -6.92 -1.99
CA THR A 93 -20.12 -8.26 -2.30
C THR A 93 -19.15 -9.42 -2.08
N LEU A 94 -17.86 -9.15 -1.87
CA LEU A 94 -16.85 -10.15 -1.56
C LEU A 94 -16.71 -10.41 -0.06
N LYS A 95 -17.26 -9.54 0.81
CA LYS A 95 -17.20 -9.73 2.26
C LYS A 95 -17.93 -11.02 2.64
N ILE A 96 -17.21 -11.91 3.33
CA ILE A 96 -17.76 -13.15 3.89
C ILE A 96 -18.12 -12.94 5.37
N ASN A 97 -17.37 -12.08 6.07
CA ASN A 97 -17.64 -11.68 7.44
C ASN A 97 -17.99 -10.18 7.51
N THR A 98 -19.00 -9.84 8.30
CA THR A 98 -19.45 -8.47 8.59
C THR A 98 -18.90 -7.91 9.89
N ASP A 99 -18.29 -8.75 10.74
CA ASP A 99 -17.71 -8.33 12.00
C ASP A 99 -16.61 -7.29 11.75
N PRO A 100 -16.62 -6.17 12.49
CA PRO A 100 -15.53 -5.20 12.41
C PRO A 100 -14.21 -5.87 12.85
N PRO A 101 -13.08 -5.49 12.23
CA PRO A 101 -11.79 -6.02 12.66
C PRO A 101 -11.50 -5.61 14.10
N LYS A 102 -10.89 -6.52 14.86
CA LYS A 102 -10.39 -6.24 16.21
C LYS A 102 -9.26 -5.23 16.13
N LYS A 103 -9.50 -4.05 16.69
CA LYS A 103 -8.54 -2.96 16.70
C LYS A 103 -7.46 -3.18 17.75
N PHE A 104 -6.25 -2.72 17.46
CA PHE A 104 -5.14 -2.76 18.42
C PHE A 104 -4.16 -1.60 18.23
N THR A 105 -3.37 -1.36 19.27
CA THR A 105 -2.23 -0.45 19.24
C THR A 105 -0.98 -1.19 18.80
N LEU A 106 -0.35 -0.70 17.73
CA LEU A 106 0.96 -1.15 17.27
C LEU A 106 2.05 -0.29 17.92
N ASP A 107 3.00 -0.92 18.59
CA ASP A 107 4.23 -0.28 19.04
C ASP A 107 5.40 -0.68 18.14
N ILE A 108 5.91 0.26 17.35
CA ILE A 108 6.99 0.02 16.39
C ILE A 108 8.36 -0.10 17.04
N SER A 109 8.48 0.22 18.33
CA SER A 109 9.70 -0.03 19.11
C SER A 109 9.82 -1.50 19.53
N SER A 110 8.70 -2.24 19.54
CA SER A 110 8.64 -3.65 19.86
C SER A 110 8.65 -4.50 18.57
N LEU A 111 9.76 -5.19 18.33
CA LEU A 111 9.93 -6.04 17.14
C LEU A 111 9.43 -7.49 17.34
N LYS A 112 8.49 -7.70 18.27
CA LYS A 112 7.92 -9.02 18.58
C LYS A 112 6.63 -9.22 17.80
N GLU A 113 6.64 -10.18 16.89
CA GLU A 113 5.43 -10.61 16.18
C GLU A 113 4.47 -11.33 17.13
N ASP A 114 3.16 -11.17 16.92
CA ASP A 114 2.11 -11.87 17.64
C ASP A 114 0.96 -12.33 16.72
N GLU A 115 -0.18 -12.73 17.28
CA GLU A 115 -1.35 -13.19 16.52
C GLU A 115 -2.03 -12.13 15.65
N ARG A 116 -1.75 -10.84 15.88
CA ARG A 116 -2.44 -9.70 15.26
C ARG A 116 -1.76 -9.21 13.97
N PHE A 117 -0.46 -9.44 13.83
CA PHE A 117 0.30 -9.00 12.66
C PHE A 117 1.44 -9.96 12.28
N LYS A 118 2.01 -9.73 11.10
CA LYS A 118 3.24 -10.33 10.59
C LYS A 118 4.30 -9.24 10.53
N LEU A 119 5.50 -9.52 11.02
CA LEU A 119 6.65 -8.64 10.89
C LEU A 119 7.59 -9.16 9.80
N VAL A 120 7.82 -8.35 8.78
CA VAL A 120 8.85 -8.59 7.76
C VAL A 120 9.95 -7.57 7.92
N LYS A 121 11.19 -8.02 7.87
CA LYS A 121 12.39 -7.19 8.02
C LYS A 121 13.21 -7.28 6.75
N GLU A 122 13.57 -6.14 6.20
CA GLU A 122 14.40 -6.03 5.01
C GLU A 122 15.50 -4.99 5.24
N GLU A 123 16.66 -5.23 4.66
CA GLU A 123 17.76 -4.26 4.66
C GLU A 123 18.23 -4.03 3.22
N LYS A 124 18.29 -2.77 2.80
CA LYS A 124 18.78 -2.38 1.48
C LYS A 124 19.58 -1.09 1.59
N ASN A 125 20.80 -1.08 1.08
CA ASN A 125 21.70 0.09 1.09
C ASN A 125 21.91 0.71 2.50
N GLY A 126 21.93 -0.11 3.55
CA GLY A 126 22.06 0.33 4.94
C GLY A 126 20.78 0.95 5.53
N VAL A 127 19.66 0.94 4.79
CA VAL A 127 18.34 1.30 5.32
C VAL A 127 17.64 0.01 5.75
N THR A 128 17.28 -0.07 7.03
CA THR A 128 16.44 -1.15 7.56
C THR A 128 14.98 -0.75 7.43
N THR A 129 14.19 -1.60 6.77
CA THR A 129 12.74 -1.45 6.65
C THR A 129 12.02 -2.56 7.42
N HIS A 130 11.09 -2.17 8.29
CA HIS A 130 10.17 -3.06 8.97
C HIS A 130 8.76 -2.90 8.40
N PHE A 131 8.15 -4.00 8.00
CA PHE A 131 6.75 -4.04 7.55
C PHE A 131 5.91 -4.76 8.59
N PHE A 132 4.95 -4.04 9.17
CA PHE A 132 3.97 -4.56 10.12
C PHE A 132 2.64 -4.76 9.39
N ALA A 133 2.43 -5.95 8.83
CA ALA A 133 1.23 -6.29 8.06
C ALA A 133 0.20 -6.99 8.95
N THR A 134 -1.03 -6.48 9.02
CA THR A 134 -2.04 -7.08 9.89
C THR A 134 -2.47 -8.45 9.40
N LYS A 135 -2.77 -9.35 10.35
CA LYS A 135 -3.43 -10.62 10.07
C LYS A 135 -4.93 -10.40 9.88
N GLN A 136 -5.59 -11.33 9.20
CA GLN A 136 -7.02 -11.25 8.92
C GLN A 136 -7.82 -11.06 10.21
N GLY A 137 -8.79 -10.14 10.19
CA GLY A 137 -9.63 -9.83 11.35
C GLY A 137 -9.01 -8.85 12.35
N HIS A 138 -7.80 -8.35 12.10
CA HIS A 138 -7.15 -7.32 12.90
C HIS A 138 -6.91 -6.04 12.12
N SER A 139 -6.93 -4.92 12.83
CA SER A 139 -6.63 -3.60 12.29
C SER A 139 -5.83 -2.78 13.29
N ILE A 140 -4.84 -2.03 12.80
CA ILE A 140 -4.13 -1.06 13.63
C ILE A 140 -5.01 0.18 13.77
N GLU A 141 -5.11 0.71 15.00
CA GLU A 141 -5.82 1.96 15.30
C GLU A 141 -4.87 3.04 15.81
N ASN A 142 -3.90 2.64 16.63
CA ASN A 142 -2.88 3.54 17.17
C ASN A 142 -1.50 3.03 16.80
N ILE A 143 -0.60 3.95 16.48
CA ILE A 143 0.81 3.64 16.21
C ILE A 143 1.66 4.43 17.21
N MET A 144 2.50 3.71 17.95
CA MET A 144 3.35 4.20 19.02
C MET A 144 4.81 3.86 18.74
N ASP A 145 5.74 4.66 19.24
CA ASP A 145 7.17 4.34 19.36
C ASP A 145 7.51 4.38 20.86
N GLY A 146 7.38 3.23 21.50
CA GLY A 146 7.38 3.10 22.95
C GLY A 146 6.19 3.85 23.55
N GLU A 147 6.48 4.83 24.41
CA GLU A 147 5.45 5.66 25.05
C GLU A 147 4.97 6.83 24.17
N THR A 148 5.64 7.09 23.04
CA THR A 148 5.31 8.23 22.18
C THR A 148 4.28 7.86 21.13
N LYS A 149 3.13 8.52 21.11
CA LYS A 149 2.11 8.35 20.06
C LYS A 149 2.58 9.02 18.76
N ILE A 150 2.64 8.25 17.68
CA ILE A 150 2.95 8.74 16.32
C ILE A 150 1.66 9.21 15.65
N CYS A 151 0.64 8.35 15.65
CA CYS A 151 -0.65 8.68 15.09
C CYS A 151 -1.78 7.81 15.66
N GLU A 152 -2.99 8.35 15.55
CA GLU A 152 -4.24 7.68 15.86
C GLU A 152 -5.14 7.77 14.63
N LEU A 153 -5.62 6.61 14.18
CA LEU A 153 -6.55 6.52 13.07
C LEU A 153 -7.96 6.69 13.62
N ASN A 154 -8.78 7.49 12.95
CA ASN A 154 -10.15 7.69 13.40
C ASN A 154 -10.96 6.38 13.30
N GLU A 155 -12.10 6.33 13.99
CA GLU A 155 -12.87 5.09 14.16
C GLU A 155 -13.25 4.38 12.86
N SER A 156 -13.42 5.14 11.78
CA SER A 156 -13.85 4.64 10.48
C SER A 156 -12.72 4.15 9.57
N PHE A 157 -11.46 4.35 9.97
CA PHE A 157 -10.28 3.90 9.25
C PHE A 157 -9.62 2.74 9.98
N GLY A 158 -9.16 1.76 9.22
CA GLY A 158 -8.28 0.72 9.72
C GLY A 158 -6.96 0.74 8.95
N SER A 159 -5.83 0.61 9.64
CA SER A 159 -4.56 0.34 8.97
C SER A 159 -4.27 -1.15 8.91
N PHE A 160 -3.87 -1.59 7.72
CA PHE A 160 -3.52 -2.97 7.41
C PHE A 160 -2.01 -3.15 7.21
N LEU A 161 -1.26 -2.06 7.09
CA LEU A 161 0.20 -2.06 6.92
C LEU A 161 0.80 -0.77 7.49
N CYS A 162 1.86 -0.93 8.28
CA CYS A 162 2.75 0.15 8.69
C CYS A 162 4.18 -0.19 8.23
N GLU A 163 4.83 0.76 7.57
CA GLU A 163 6.21 0.66 7.10
C GLU A 163 7.09 1.59 7.92
N VAL A 164 8.21 1.10 8.43
CA VAL A 164 9.18 1.88 9.20
C VAL A 164 10.54 1.76 8.53
N HIS A 165 11.04 2.85 7.97
CA HIS A 165 12.37 2.94 7.41
C HIS A 165 13.31 3.60 8.41
N SER A 166 14.49 3.03 8.60
CA SER A 166 15.44 3.51 9.61
C SER A 166 16.88 3.43 9.14
N LYS A 167 17.66 4.45 9.46
CA LYS A 167 19.11 4.50 9.29
C LYS A 167 19.74 5.35 10.40
N GLY A 168 20.52 4.71 11.27
CA GLY A 168 20.95 5.35 12.52
C GLY A 168 19.74 5.81 13.33
N ASP A 169 19.76 7.06 13.76
CA ASP A 169 18.68 7.64 14.58
C ASP A 169 17.49 8.19 13.77
N HIS A 170 17.61 8.25 12.45
CA HIS A 170 16.54 8.75 11.58
C HIS A 170 15.52 7.64 11.32
N LYS A 171 14.24 7.96 11.50
CA LYS A 171 13.13 7.06 11.17
C LYS A 171 12.07 7.78 10.34
N LEU A 172 11.56 7.09 9.32
CA LEU A 172 10.41 7.50 8.53
C LEU A 172 9.33 6.43 8.65
N VAL A 173 8.08 6.84 8.83
CA VAL A 173 6.94 5.93 8.94
C VAL A 173 5.91 6.24 7.86
N ARG A 174 5.46 5.20 7.16
CA ARG A 174 4.32 5.27 6.25
C ARG A 174 3.21 4.35 6.75
N VAL A 175 2.03 4.91 6.96
CA VAL A 175 0.85 4.19 7.43
C VAL A 175 -0.11 4.01 6.26
N HIS A 176 -0.48 2.77 5.99
CA HIS A 176 -1.44 2.42 4.96
C HIS A 176 -2.79 2.18 5.62
N ALA A 177 -3.71 3.11 5.41
CA ALA A 177 -5.05 3.06 5.98
C ALA A 177 -6.09 2.83 4.88
N GLU A 178 -7.19 2.21 5.25
CA GLU A 178 -8.33 1.96 4.39
C GLU A 178 -9.62 2.43 5.05
N GLN A 179 -10.45 3.09 4.25
CA GLN A 179 -11.83 3.41 4.59
C GLN A 179 -12.73 3.11 3.38
N ARG A 180 -13.64 2.15 3.51
CA ARG A 180 -14.56 1.72 2.44
C ARG A 180 -13.84 1.45 1.11
N TYR A 181 -12.73 0.72 1.17
CA TYR A 181 -11.80 0.36 0.09
C TYR A 181 -11.06 1.53 -0.55
N ILE A 182 -11.17 2.73 0.02
CA ILE A 182 -10.36 3.88 -0.35
C ILE A 182 -9.10 3.82 0.50
N ILE A 183 -7.95 3.75 -0.17
CA ILE A 183 -6.65 3.67 0.47
C ILE A 183 -6.07 5.07 0.64
N THR A 184 -5.77 5.40 1.89
CA THR A 184 -5.11 6.64 2.28
C THR A 184 -3.77 6.33 2.93
N PHE A 185 -2.88 7.32 2.91
CA PHE A 185 -1.55 7.18 3.45
C PHE A 185 -1.30 8.30 4.46
N GLY A 186 -0.68 7.94 5.59
CA GLY A 186 -0.07 8.88 6.53
C GLY A 186 1.44 8.77 6.46
N TRP A 187 2.14 9.91 6.57
CA TRP A 187 3.60 9.95 6.52
C TRP A 187 4.13 10.72 7.72
N TYR A 188 5.13 10.16 8.38
CA TYR A 188 5.70 10.72 9.59
C TYR A 188 7.22 10.60 9.59
N GLU A 189 7.89 11.56 10.21
CA GLU A 189 9.34 11.56 10.43
C GLU A 189 9.62 11.65 11.93
N LYS A 190 10.64 10.91 12.38
CA LYS A 190 11.27 11.15 13.67
C LYS A 190 12.53 11.99 13.46
N SER A 191 12.51 13.21 13.97
CA SER A 191 13.65 14.12 13.96
C SER A 191 13.88 14.67 15.37
N SER A 192 15.13 14.61 15.84
CA SER A 192 15.52 15.05 17.19
C SER A 192 14.60 14.48 18.30
N GLY A 193 14.25 13.20 18.17
CA GLY A 193 13.38 12.50 19.14
C GLY A 193 11.88 12.76 19.00
N THR A 194 11.45 13.71 18.18
CA THR A 194 10.03 14.08 18.01
C THR A 194 9.48 13.54 16.71
N TRP A 195 8.23 13.04 16.76
CA TRP A 195 7.49 12.62 15.57
C TRP A 195 6.66 13.78 15.00
N THR A 196 6.77 14.00 13.68
CA THR A 196 5.99 15.00 12.96
C THR A 196 5.34 14.39 11.72
N ALA A 197 4.11 14.80 11.44
CA ALA A 197 3.45 14.46 10.18
C ALA A 197 4.08 15.27 9.05
N ILE A 198 4.41 14.61 7.94
CA ILE A 198 5.02 15.22 6.76
C ILE A 198 4.20 14.92 5.52
N LYS A 199 4.50 15.62 4.42
CA LYS A 199 3.83 15.39 3.14
C LYS A 199 4.48 14.22 2.40
N GLU A 200 3.70 13.56 1.55
CA GLU A 200 4.19 12.47 0.69
C GLU A 200 5.50 12.79 -0.04
N LYS A 201 5.56 13.94 -0.71
CA LYS A 201 6.75 14.38 -1.46
C LYS A 201 7.98 14.51 -0.57
N GLU A 202 7.79 15.01 0.65
CA GLU A 202 8.85 15.19 1.63
C GLU A 202 9.33 13.85 2.19
N PHE A 203 8.39 12.93 2.47
CA PHE A 203 8.71 11.57 2.90
C PHE A 203 9.62 10.87 1.91
N PHE A 204 9.29 10.88 0.62
CA PHE A 204 10.10 10.20 -0.39
C PHE A 204 11.45 10.87 -0.58
N LYS A 205 11.50 12.22 -0.58
CA LYS A 205 12.77 12.94 -0.63
C LYS A 205 13.69 12.51 0.52
N LYS A 206 13.17 12.44 1.75
CA LYS A 206 13.93 12.02 2.93
C LYS A 206 14.32 10.54 2.86
N LEU A 207 13.45 9.68 2.34
CA LEU A 207 13.74 8.25 2.16
C LEU A 207 14.90 8.02 1.18
N ASP A 208 14.97 8.82 0.11
CA ASP A 208 16.09 8.79 -0.84
C ASP A 208 17.41 9.28 -0.23
N GLU A 209 17.32 10.15 0.78
CA GLU A 209 18.44 10.74 1.52
C GLU A 209 18.91 9.88 2.71
N LEU A 210 18.15 8.84 3.11
CA LEU A 210 18.57 7.87 4.13
C LEU A 210 19.79 7.08 3.65
#